data_AF-A0A958NPS6-F1
#
_entry.id   AF-A0A958NPS6-F1
#
_cell.length_a   1.000
_cell.length_b   1.000
_cell.length_c   1.000
_cell.angle_alpha   90.00
_cell.angle_beta   90.00
_cell.angle_gamma   90.00
#
_symmetry.space_group_name_H-M   'P 1'
#
loop_
_entity.id
_entity.type
_entity.pdbx_description
1 polymer ?
#
loop_
_entity_poly.entity_id
_entity_poly.type
_entity_poly.pdbx_seq_one_letter_code
_entity_poly.pdbx_strand_id
1 'polypeptide(L)' 'HYAYHVGQIVFVGKMIQGEDWSSLSIPKGNSAAYNQEKFAQEKHKAHFTDEYLNKKKDS' A
#
# COMPACT_ATOMS: atom_id res chain seq x y z
N HIS A 1 2.91 -12.88 -19.39
CA HIS A 1 4.29 -12.88 -18.85
C HIS A 1 4.46 -11.91 -17.68
N TYR A 2 4.16 -10.60 -17.83
CA TYR A 2 4.30 -9.62 -16.73
C TYR A 2 3.47 -9.94 -15.48
N ALA A 3 2.20 -10.33 -15.64
CA ALA A 3 1.34 -10.73 -14.52
C ALA A 3 1.87 -11.96 -13.75
N TYR A 4 2.70 -12.80 -14.38
CA TYR A 4 3.23 -14.02 -13.76
C TYR A 4 4.33 -13.69 -12.74
N HIS A 5 5.27 -12.80 -13.09
CA HIS A 5 6.32 -12.37 -12.15
C HIS A 5 5.75 -11.54 -11.00
N VAL A 6 4.76 -10.69 -11.27
CA VAL A 6 4.06 -9.95 -10.21
C VAL A 6 3.37 -10.93 -9.26
N GLY A 7 2.75 -11.99 -9.78
CA GLY A 7 2.16 -13.06 -8.97
C GLY A 7 3.19 -13.78 -8.08
N GLN A 8 4.36 -14.12 -8.62
CA GLN A 8 5.45 -14.76 -7.87
C GLN A 8 5.97 -13.87 -6.74
N ILE A 9 6.16 -12.57 -7.00
CA ILE A 9 6.62 -11.61 -5.98
C ILE A 9 5.58 -11.44 -4.88
N VAL A 10 4.31 -11.28 -5.24
CA VAL A 10 3.20 -11.16 -4.27
C VAL A 10 3.06 -12.43 -3.43
N PHE A 11 3.22 -13.60 -4.05
CA PHE A 11 3.15 -14.89 -3.34
C PHE A 11 4.28 -15.04 -2.32
N VAL A 12 5.51 -14.69 -2.69
CA VAL A 12 6.65 -14.69 -1.77
C VAL A 12 6.44 -13.66 -0.65
N GLY A 13 5.99 -12.44 -0.96
CA GLY A 13 5.68 -11.43 0.04
C GLY A 13 4.61 -11.87 1.03
N LYS A 14 3.55 -12.53 0.55
CA LYS A 14 2.48 -13.08 1.38
C LYS A 14 2.97 -14.19 2.30
N MET A 15 3.87 -15.06 1.83
CA MET A 15 4.49 -16.09 2.68
C MET A 15 5.38 -15.48 3.77
N ILE A 16 6.09 -14.38 3.47
CA ILE A 16 6.97 -13.71 4.44
C ILE A 16 6.17 -12.93 5.50
N GLN A 17 5.11 -12.21 5.10
CA GLN A 17 4.29 -11.45 6.05
C GLN A 17 3.25 -12.31 6.80
N GLY A 18 2.86 -13.47 6.28
CA GLY A 18 1.93 -14.37 6.96
C GLY A 18 0.60 -13.69 7.30
N GLU A 19 0.27 -13.63 8.59
CA GLU A 19 -0.96 -13.03 9.12
C GLU A 19 -0.97 -11.49 9.03
N ASP A 20 0.19 -10.85 8.94
CA ASP A 20 0.34 -9.39 8.79
C ASP A 20 0.19 -8.92 7.33
N TRP A 21 -0.09 -9.84 6.40
CA TRP A 21 -0.27 -9.49 5.00
C TRP A 21 -1.53 -8.63 4.82
N SER A 22 -1.32 -7.34 4.61
CA SER A 22 -2.38 -6.40 4.25
C SER A 22 -2.69 -6.50 2.76
N SER A 23 -3.97 -6.50 2.41
CA SER A 23 -4.41 -6.51 1.01
C SER A 23 -3.84 -5.31 0.27
N LEU A 24 -3.03 -5.57 -0.77
CA LEU A 24 -2.54 -4.53 -1.70
C LEU A 24 -3.67 -3.93 -2.56
N SER A 25 -4.89 -4.42 -2.43
CA SER A 25 -6.08 -3.94 -3.15
C SER A 25 -7.05 -3.28 -2.19
N ILE A 26 -7.61 -2.15 -2.61
CA ILE A 26 -8.72 -1.50 -1.93
C ILE A 26 -9.95 -2.40 -2.07
N PRO A 27 -10.69 -2.68 -0.98
CA PRO A 27 -11.91 -3.49 -1.04
C PRO A 27 -12.88 -2.94 -2.08
N LYS A 28 -13.54 -3.84 -2.84
CA LYS A 28 -14.52 -3.47 -3.86
C LYS A 28 -15.61 -2.59 -3.23
N GLY A 29 -15.80 -1.38 -3.76
CA GLY A 29 -16.76 -0.39 -3.25
C GLY A 29 -16.14 0.73 -2.40
N ASN A 30 -14.95 0.53 -1.84
CA ASN A 30 -14.27 1.54 -1.01
C ASN A 30 -13.26 2.40 -1.78
N SER A 31 -13.10 2.17 -3.09
CA SER A 31 -12.20 2.95 -3.95
C SER A 31 -12.57 4.43 -4.00
N ALA A 32 -13.87 4.77 -3.96
CA ALA A 32 -14.32 6.17 -3.96
C ALA A 32 -13.93 6.91 -2.67
N ALA A 33 -14.12 6.27 -1.52
CA ALA A 33 -13.73 6.83 -0.22
C ALA A 33 -12.20 6.95 -0.08
N TYR A 34 -11.46 5.91 -0.48
CA TYR A 34 -9.99 5.93 -0.47
C TYR A 34 -9.43 7.02 -1.38
N ASN A 35 -10.01 7.19 -2.58
CA ASN A 35 -9.60 8.24 -3.51
C ASN A 35 -9.96 9.63 -2.96
N GLN A 36 -11.14 9.82 -2.36
CA GLN A 36 -11.49 11.10 -1.72
C GLN A 36 -10.47 11.45 -0.64
N GLU A 37 -10.10 10.53 0.24
CA GLU A 37 -9.12 10.78 1.29
C GLU A 37 -7.73 11.06 0.71
N LYS A 38 -7.24 10.24 -0.23
CA LYS A 38 -5.91 10.41 -0.83
C LYS A 38 -5.77 11.67 -1.68
N PHE A 39 -6.82 12.09 -2.39
CA PHE A 39 -6.80 13.29 -3.25
C PHE A 39 -7.31 14.55 -2.55
N ALA A 40 -7.93 14.45 -1.36
CA ALA A 40 -8.25 15.60 -0.51
C ALA A 40 -7.02 16.17 0.20
N GLN A 41 -5.91 15.43 0.24
CA GLN A 41 -4.64 15.96 0.74
C GLN A 41 -4.14 17.04 -0.21
N GLU A 42 -3.72 18.18 0.35
CA GLU A 42 -3.11 19.25 -0.44
C GLU A 42 -1.91 18.70 -1.21
N LYS A 43 -1.73 19.19 -2.45
CA LYS A 43 -0.62 18.80 -3.32
C LYS A 43 0.69 19.16 -2.64
N HIS A 44 1.29 18.20 -1.96
CA HIS A 44 2.55 18.36 -1.26
C HIS A 44 3.60 17.53 -1.98
N LYS A 45 4.82 18.07 -2.04
CA LYS A 45 5.97 17.38 -2.63
C LYS A 45 6.61 16.53 -1.54
N ALA A 46 6.04 15.36 -1.26
CA ALA A 46 6.65 14.36 -0.38
C ALA A 46 7.38 13.29 -1.17
N HIS A 47 8.39 12.70 -0.54
CA HIS A 47 8.96 11.46 -1.01
C HIS A 47 8.11 10.30 -0.48
N PHE A 48 7.88 9.26 -1.30
CA PHE A 48 7.03 8.12 -0.92
C PHE A 48 7.52 7.38 0.34
N THR A 49 8.78 7.59 0.75
CA THR A 49 9.35 7.04 1.99
C THR A 49 8.98 7.83 3.23
N ASP A 50 8.51 9.07 3.11
CA ASP A 50 8.23 9.94 4.26
C ASP A 50 7.12 9.36 5.16
N GLU A 51 6.12 8.69 4.55
CA GLU A 51 5.06 7.97 5.26
C GLU A 51 5.61 6.83 6.14
N TYR A 52 6.62 6.10 5.64
CA TYR A 52 7.24 4.97 6.36
C TYR A 52 8.26 5.43 7.41
N LEU A 53 8.95 6.53 7.17
CA LEU A 53 9.95 7.08 8.09
C LEU A 53 9.30 7.76 9.31
N ASN A 54 8.17 8.43 9.12
CA ASN A 54 7.44 9.07 10.22
C ASN A 54 6.79 8.03 11.14
N LYS A 55 6.21 6.95 10.59
CA LYS A 55 5.59 5.87 11.38
C LYS A 55 6.57 5.17 12.34
N LYS A 56 7.89 5.21 12.04
CA LYS A 56 8.94 4.61 12.87
C LYS A 56 9.42 5.51 14.02
N LYS A 57 9.07 6.79 14.00
CA LYS A 57 9.45 7.76 15.07
C LYS A 57 8.45 7.81 16.23
N ASP A 58 7.24 7.30 16.04
CA ASP A 58 6.16 7.32 17.03
C ASP A 58 6.03 6.00 17.81
N SER A 59 7.04 5.11 17.76
CA SER A 59 7.12 3.82 18.48
C SER A 59 8.28 3.77 19.45
#